data_AF-A0A965URM5-F1
#
_entry.id   AF-A0A965URM5-F1
#
_cell.length_a   1.000
_cell.length_b   1.000
_cell.length_c   1.000
_cell.angle_alpha   90.00
_cell.angle_beta   90.00
_cell.angle_gamma   90.00
#
_symmetry.space_group_name_H-M   'P 1'
#
loop_
_entity.id
_entity.type
_entity.pdbx_description
1 polymer ?
#
loop_
_entity_poly.entity_id
_entity_poly.type
_entity_poly.pdbx_seq_one_letter_code
_entity_poly.pdbx_strand_id
1 'polypeptide(L)'
;MCLVGIRGYYRDSMGAKGKNDTGTFDDAIILVSPNVHACYNANVDPSRLGWNAKAGKPMAQLKPGVYRYKLGRHGINRGNPYPALVQAGPVTVLRGDGEETGWFGINIHAAGTNPNRTSSEGCQTLPGRYGLRGSQYDSFIALVASELKRNNAKTVSYVLTQPRKDLA
;
A
#
# COMPACT_ATOMS: atom_id res chain seq x y z
N MET A 1 17.64 -0.16 1.16
CA MET A 1 16.45 -0.03 0.28
C MET A 1 15.24 0.33 1.13
N CYS A 2 14.42 1.25 0.66
CA CYS A 2 13.14 1.60 1.26
C CYS A 2 12.06 1.80 0.19
N LEU A 3 10.82 1.72 0.64
CA LEU A 3 9.64 2.16 -0.07
C LEU A 3 9.09 3.38 0.67
N VAL A 4 8.69 4.40 -0.06
CA VAL A 4 8.07 5.60 0.50
C VAL A 4 6.65 5.72 -0.06
N GLY A 5 5.66 5.48 0.80
CA GLY A 5 4.26 5.74 0.52
C GLY A 5 3.92 7.20 0.84
N ILE A 6 3.46 7.94 -0.16
CA ILE A 6 3.10 9.36 -0.03
C ILE A 6 1.60 9.50 -0.24
N ARG A 7 0.90 9.89 0.82
CA ARG A 7 -0.53 10.22 0.78
C ARG A 7 -0.81 11.50 0.02
N GLY A 8 -1.80 11.48 -0.88
CA GLY A 8 -2.23 12.61 -1.69
C GLY A 8 -1.15 13.16 -2.61
N TYR A 9 -0.30 12.28 -3.17
CA TYR A 9 0.78 12.70 -4.08
C TYR A 9 0.23 13.38 -5.35
N TYR A 10 -0.85 12.83 -5.91
CA TYR A 10 -1.55 13.35 -7.09
C TYR A 10 -2.82 14.13 -6.74
N ARG A 11 -3.00 14.56 -5.48
CA ARG A 11 -4.22 15.23 -4.96
C ARG A 11 -4.78 16.34 -5.85
N ASP A 12 -3.89 17.16 -6.43
CA ASP A 12 -4.29 18.34 -7.21
C ASP A 12 -4.36 18.05 -8.73
N SER A 13 -4.06 16.82 -9.15
CA SER A 13 -4.11 16.34 -10.55
C SER A 13 -4.99 15.09 -10.76
N MET A 14 -5.44 14.43 -9.68
CA MET A 14 -6.32 13.27 -9.65
C MET A 14 -7.27 13.39 -8.45
N GLY A 15 -8.59 13.27 -8.67
CA GLY A 15 -9.60 13.48 -7.63
C GLY A 15 -10.07 14.93 -7.49
N ALA A 16 -10.57 15.29 -6.31
CA ALA A 16 -10.99 16.64 -5.97
C ALA A 16 -9.80 17.46 -5.45
N LYS A 17 -9.48 18.55 -6.15
CA LYS A 17 -8.40 19.49 -5.78
C LYS A 17 -8.50 19.86 -4.29
N GLY A 18 -7.40 19.68 -3.55
CA GLY A 18 -7.33 19.99 -2.12
C GLY A 18 -7.95 18.96 -1.17
N LYS A 19 -8.38 17.77 -1.62
CA LYS A 19 -8.94 16.71 -0.75
C LYS A 19 -8.18 15.39 -0.91
N ASN A 20 -7.95 14.68 0.20
CA ASN A 20 -7.43 13.31 0.18
C ASN A 20 -8.61 12.35 -0.06
N ASP A 21 -8.75 11.84 -1.28
CA ASP A 21 -9.92 11.06 -1.67
C ASP A 21 -9.70 9.57 -1.39
N THR A 22 -10.50 8.95 -0.53
CA THR A 22 -10.44 7.49 -0.36
C THR A 22 -11.05 6.77 -1.55
N GLY A 23 -10.49 5.61 -1.93
CA GLY A 23 -11.05 4.81 -3.02
C GLY A 23 -10.45 5.11 -4.39
N THR A 24 -9.54 6.09 -4.46
CA THR A 24 -8.84 6.55 -5.65
C THR A 24 -7.36 6.18 -5.54
N PHE A 25 -6.65 6.15 -6.66
CA PHE A 25 -5.19 6.04 -6.65
C PHE A 25 -4.53 7.42 -6.79
N ASP A 26 -4.79 8.30 -5.83
CA ASP A 26 -4.20 9.65 -5.74
C ASP A 26 -2.90 9.67 -4.93
N ASP A 27 -2.42 8.50 -4.50
CA ASP A 27 -1.18 8.33 -3.76
C ASP A 27 -0.02 7.88 -4.65
N ALA A 28 1.18 7.84 -4.08
CA ALA A 28 2.35 7.24 -4.71
C ALA A 28 3.08 6.29 -3.77
N ILE A 29 3.68 5.24 -4.34
CA ILE A 29 4.72 4.44 -3.69
C ILE A 29 6.00 4.59 -4.51
N ILE A 30 7.05 5.08 -3.87
CA ILE A 30 8.36 5.27 -4.46
C ILE A 30 9.31 4.20 -3.94
N LEU A 31 9.92 3.42 -4.84
CA LEU A 31 11.03 2.53 -4.52
C LEU A 31 12.35 3.29 -4.60
N VAL A 32 13.10 3.27 -3.51
CA VAL A 32 14.44 3.85 -3.40
C VAL A 32 15.45 2.78 -3.00
N SER A 33 16.42 2.55 -3.88
CA SER A 33 17.59 1.71 -3.65
C SER A 33 18.85 2.42 -4.16
N PRO A 34 20.06 1.88 -3.91
CA PRO A 34 21.28 2.42 -4.51
C PRO A 34 21.28 2.43 -6.05
N ASN A 35 20.43 1.63 -6.69
CA ASN A 35 20.43 1.42 -8.14
C ASN A 35 19.18 1.99 -8.84
N VAL A 36 18.11 2.23 -8.08
CA VAL A 36 16.79 2.49 -8.62
C VAL A 36 16.09 3.57 -7.80
N HIS A 37 15.50 4.52 -8.52
CA HIS A 37 14.46 5.41 -8.02
C HIS A 37 13.26 5.33 -8.96
N ALA A 38 12.18 4.66 -8.52
CA ALA A 38 11.01 4.39 -9.35
C ALA A 38 9.72 4.80 -8.61
N CYS A 39 8.89 5.61 -9.25
CA CYS A 39 7.61 6.09 -8.70
C CYS A 39 6.45 5.33 -9.33
N TYR A 40 5.51 4.88 -8.49
CA TYR A 40 4.32 4.17 -8.90
C TYR A 40 3.08 4.84 -8.32
N ASN A 41 2.04 4.99 -9.14
CA ASN A 41 0.73 5.42 -8.67
C ASN A 41 0.12 4.35 -7.74
N ALA A 42 -0.53 4.76 -6.65
CA ALA A 42 -0.98 3.85 -5.59
C ALA A 42 -2.19 4.41 -4.84
N ASN A 43 -2.75 3.56 -3.99
CA ASN A 43 -3.70 3.90 -2.93
C ASN A 43 -3.11 3.33 -1.64
N VAL A 44 -2.70 4.22 -0.73
CA VAL A 44 -2.09 3.91 0.57
C VAL A 44 -3.03 4.18 1.76
N ASP A 45 -4.30 4.40 1.45
CA ASP A 45 -5.42 4.52 2.36
C ASP A 45 -6.44 3.39 2.18
N PRO A 46 -7.29 3.08 3.18
CA PRO A 46 -8.37 2.14 2.99
C PRO A 46 -9.34 2.66 1.92
N SER A 47 -9.96 1.75 1.16
CA SER A 47 -10.90 2.09 0.08
C SER A 47 -12.15 2.83 0.57
N ARG A 48 -12.44 2.74 1.86
CA ARG A 48 -13.47 3.50 2.55
C ARG A 48 -13.09 3.65 4.02
N LEU A 49 -13.49 4.75 4.63
CA LEU A 49 -13.48 4.90 6.09
C LEU A 49 -14.80 4.38 6.69
N GLY A 50 -14.86 4.24 8.02
CA GLY A 50 -16.05 3.82 8.75
C GLY A 50 -16.04 2.35 9.19
N TRP A 51 -17.22 1.77 9.42
CA TRP A 51 -17.35 0.45 10.05
C TRP A 51 -16.97 -0.72 9.14
N ASN A 52 -16.14 -1.65 9.63
CA ASN A 52 -15.88 -2.94 9.00
C ASN A 52 -16.71 -4.04 9.68
N ALA A 53 -17.84 -4.40 9.06
CA ALA A 53 -18.73 -5.45 9.57
C ALA A 53 -18.05 -6.83 9.68
N LYS A 54 -17.06 -7.14 8.82
CA LYS A 54 -16.34 -8.42 8.88
C LYS A 54 -15.41 -8.51 10.08
N ALA A 55 -14.87 -7.38 10.51
CA ALA A 55 -13.96 -7.31 11.64
C ALA A 55 -14.65 -6.90 12.96
N GLY A 56 -15.93 -6.48 12.90
CA GLY A 56 -16.67 -5.97 14.06
C GLY A 56 -16.05 -4.72 14.68
N LYS A 57 -15.36 -3.89 13.88
CA LYS A 57 -14.63 -2.69 14.32
C LYS A 57 -14.44 -1.70 13.16
N PRO A 58 -13.99 -0.46 13.39
CA PRO A 58 -13.69 0.47 12.30
C PRO A 58 -12.61 -0.08 11.34
N MET A 59 -12.69 0.33 10.07
CA MET A 59 -11.72 0.03 9.01
C MET A 59 -10.31 0.41 9.46
N ALA A 60 -9.33 -0.42 9.12
CA ALA A 60 -7.94 -0.13 9.44
C ALA A 60 -7.40 0.91 8.46
N GLN A 61 -6.81 1.97 8.96
CA GLN A 61 -5.94 2.84 8.18
C GLN A 61 -4.54 2.74 8.74
N LEU A 62 -3.55 2.36 7.93
CA LEU A 62 -2.17 2.29 8.41
C LEU A 62 -1.74 3.68 8.93
N LYS A 63 -1.25 3.76 10.17
CA LYS A 63 -0.78 5.03 10.72
C LYS A 63 0.48 5.47 9.96
N PRO A 64 0.70 6.76 9.70
CA PRO A 64 1.98 7.24 9.19
C PRO A 64 3.14 6.85 10.12
N GLY A 65 4.24 6.39 9.54
CA GLY A 65 5.34 5.80 10.29
C GLY A 65 6.26 4.94 9.43
N VAL A 66 7.15 4.19 10.09
CA VAL A 66 8.10 3.29 9.43
C VAL A 66 7.80 1.85 9.82
N TYR A 67 7.55 1.01 8.83
CA TYR A 67 7.19 -0.39 8.99
C TYR A 67 8.13 -1.31 8.24
N ARG A 68 8.14 -2.59 8.59
CA ARG A 68 8.94 -3.62 7.90
C ARG A 68 8.04 -4.54 7.10
N TYR A 69 8.42 -4.74 5.85
CA TYR A 69 7.74 -5.63 4.91
C TYR A 69 8.72 -6.62 4.30
N LYS A 70 8.20 -7.73 3.77
CA LYS A 70 8.97 -8.74 3.03
C LYS A 70 8.16 -9.29 1.87
N LEU A 71 8.83 -9.91 0.91
CA LEU A 71 8.13 -10.72 -0.09
C LEU A 71 7.36 -11.85 0.58
N GLY A 72 6.11 -12.03 0.18
CA GLY A 72 5.22 -13.08 0.63
C GLY A 72 4.10 -13.26 -0.39
N ARG A 73 2.94 -13.76 0.06
CA ARG A 73 1.79 -13.98 -0.82
C ARG A 73 0.55 -13.29 -0.27
N HIS A 74 -0.20 -12.62 -1.14
CA HIS A 74 -1.55 -12.13 -0.86
C HIS A 74 -2.58 -13.17 -1.36
N GLY A 75 -3.76 -13.24 -0.74
CA GLY A 75 -4.86 -14.09 -1.21
C GLY A 75 -4.72 -15.59 -0.93
N ILE A 76 -3.89 -15.97 0.06
CA ILE A 76 -3.64 -17.38 0.45
C ILE A 76 -4.95 -18.14 0.70
N ASN A 77 -5.88 -17.53 1.44
CA ASN A 77 -7.16 -18.16 1.78
C ASN A 77 -8.21 -18.06 0.65
N ARG A 78 -7.87 -17.49 -0.51
CA ARG A 78 -8.78 -17.29 -1.66
C ARG A 78 -8.47 -18.20 -2.85
N GLY A 79 -7.60 -19.20 -2.68
CA GLY A 79 -7.29 -20.21 -3.69
C GLY A 79 -6.39 -19.74 -4.86
N ASN A 80 -6.21 -18.44 -5.05
CA ASN A 80 -5.31 -17.89 -6.08
C ASN A 80 -4.29 -16.91 -5.48
N PRO A 81 -3.33 -17.40 -4.68
CA PRO A 81 -2.36 -16.53 -4.05
C PRO A 81 -1.33 -16.01 -5.05
N TYR A 82 -0.88 -14.77 -4.88
CA TYR A 82 0.14 -14.16 -5.73
C TYR A 82 1.19 -13.39 -4.91
N PRO A 83 2.40 -13.19 -5.45
CA PRO A 83 3.46 -12.41 -4.79
C PRO A 83 2.97 -11.03 -4.37
N ALA A 84 3.27 -10.66 -3.13
CA ALA A 84 2.97 -9.35 -2.57
C ALA A 84 3.99 -9.00 -1.48
N LEU A 85 3.98 -7.75 -1.02
CA LEU A 85 4.70 -7.42 0.21
C LEU A 85 3.78 -7.63 1.40
N VAL A 86 4.19 -8.50 2.31
CA VAL A 86 3.48 -8.80 3.54
C VAL A 86 4.23 -8.23 4.73
N GLN A 87 3.53 -8.07 5.86
CA GLN A 87 4.17 -7.63 7.10
C GLN A 87 5.41 -8.49 7.43
N ALA A 88 6.49 -7.81 7.82
CA ALA A 88 7.69 -8.42 8.41
C ALA A 88 7.93 -7.90 9.85
N GLY A 89 6.98 -7.15 10.38
CA GLY A 89 6.87 -6.71 11.76
C GLY A 89 5.45 -6.22 12.05
N PRO A 90 5.11 -5.98 13.33
CA PRO A 90 3.83 -5.38 13.69
C PRO A 90 3.68 -4.00 13.05
N VAL A 91 2.46 -3.65 12.70
CA VAL A 91 2.11 -2.32 12.20
C VAL A 91 1.09 -1.68 13.13
N THR A 92 1.03 -0.36 13.13
CA THR A 92 0.02 0.41 13.88
C THR A 92 -1.03 0.92 12.91
N VAL A 93 -2.29 0.67 13.20
CA VAL A 93 -3.43 1.15 12.41
C VAL A 93 -4.29 2.08 13.25
N LEU A 94 -4.83 3.12 12.63
CA LEU A 94 -5.91 3.94 13.15
C LEU A 94 -7.24 3.21 12.91
N ARG A 95 -8.15 3.24 13.89
CA ARG A 95 -9.50 2.66 13.84
C ARG A 95 -10.48 3.58 14.56
N GLY A 96 -11.17 4.43 13.79
CA GLY A 96 -11.96 5.51 14.40
C GLY A 96 -11.01 6.39 15.23
N ASP A 97 -11.31 6.56 16.51
CA ASP A 97 -10.52 7.40 17.43
C ASP A 97 -9.37 6.63 18.13
N GLY A 98 -9.26 5.32 17.88
CA GLY A 98 -8.29 4.44 18.53
C GLY A 98 -7.11 4.03 17.64
N GLU A 99 -6.06 3.52 18.28
CA GLU A 99 -4.92 2.89 17.62
C GLU A 99 -4.80 1.42 18.03
N GLU A 100 -4.48 0.54 17.08
CA GLU A 100 -4.15 -0.86 17.34
C GLU A 100 -2.79 -1.20 16.71
N THR A 101 -1.93 -1.91 17.44
CA THR A 101 -0.64 -2.40 16.91
C THR A 101 -0.62 -3.93 16.87
N GLY A 102 -0.22 -4.50 15.75
CA GLY A 102 -0.19 -5.96 15.60
C GLY A 102 -0.02 -6.48 14.17
N TRP A 103 -0.40 -7.73 13.99
CA TRP A 103 -0.39 -8.44 12.70
C TRP A 103 -1.81 -8.50 12.15
N PHE A 104 -2.12 -7.64 11.18
CA PHE A 104 -3.48 -7.50 10.64
C PHE A 104 -3.58 -7.92 9.17
N GLY A 105 -2.47 -8.32 8.55
CA GLY A 105 -2.43 -8.64 7.11
C GLY A 105 -2.49 -7.39 6.22
N ILE A 106 -2.00 -6.25 6.72
CA ILE A 106 -1.87 -5.00 5.94
C ILE A 106 -0.75 -5.16 4.93
N ASN A 107 -1.08 -5.64 3.74
CA ASN A 107 -0.13 -5.97 2.68
C ASN A 107 -0.01 -4.83 1.64
N ILE A 108 1.02 -4.87 0.80
CA ILE A 108 1.12 -4.05 -0.43
C ILE A 108 0.91 -4.97 -1.63
N HIS A 109 -0.22 -4.82 -2.33
CA HIS A 109 -0.65 -5.77 -3.36
C HIS A 109 -1.37 -5.14 -4.57
N ALA A 110 -1.75 -5.97 -5.54
CA ALA A 110 -2.49 -5.53 -6.72
C ALA A 110 -3.94 -5.15 -6.34
N ALA A 111 -4.49 -4.09 -6.92
CA ALA A 111 -5.88 -3.72 -6.69
C ALA A 111 -6.90 -4.66 -7.36
N GLY A 112 -6.51 -5.35 -8.44
CA GLY A 112 -7.35 -6.33 -9.14
C GLY A 112 -7.71 -5.92 -10.57
N THR A 113 -8.80 -6.49 -11.10
CA THR A 113 -9.21 -6.36 -12.51
C THR A 113 -9.83 -5.02 -12.87
N ASN A 114 -10.35 -4.28 -11.89
CA ASN A 114 -10.88 -2.93 -12.12
C ASN A 114 -9.82 -1.90 -11.69
N PRO A 115 -9.11 -1.27 -12.63
CA PRO A 115 -8.03 -0.33 -12.32
C PRO A 115 -8.55 0.99 -11.72
N ASN A 116 -9.87 1.19 -11.64
CA ASN A 116 -10.50 2.39 -11.10
C ASN A 116 -11.15 2.17 -9.72
N ARG A 117 -10.93 1.02 -9.10
CA ARG A 117 -11.51 0.71 -7.78
C ARG A 117 -10.48 0.07 -6.87
N THR A 118 -10.41 0.56 -5.65
CA THR A 118 -9.68 -0.09 -4.57
C THR A 118 -10.69 -0.95 -3.78
N SER A 119 -10.27 -2.12 -3.30
CA SER A 119 -11.12 -3.04 -2.50
C SER A 119 -10.39 -3.53 -1.25
N SER A 120 -9.69 -2.61 -0.61
CA SER A 120 -8.81 -2.83 0.52
C SER A 120 -9.47 -2.43 1.85
N GLU A 121 -9.35 -3.31 2.85
CA GLU A 121 -9.77 -3.05 4.23
C GLU A 121 -8.64 -2.45 5.11
N GLY A 122 -7.56 -1.99 4.46
CA GLY A 122 -6.42 -1.30 5.09
C GLY A 122 -5.05 -1.57 4.45
N CYS A 123 -4.96 -2.54 3.54
CA CYS A 123 -3.81 -2.78 2.66
C CYS A 123 -3.52 -1.60 1.73
N GLN A 124 -2.29 -1.54 1.25
CA GLN A 124 -1.86 -0.61 0.21
C GLN A 124 -1.96 -1.30 -1.15
N THR A 125 -2.49 -0.60 -2.14
CA THR A 125 -2.79 -1.19 -3.44
C THR A 125 -2.23 -0.38 -4.58
N LEU A 126 -1.66 -1.04 -5.57
CA LEU A 126 -1.29 -0.41 -6.83
C LEU A 126 -2.26 -0.84 -7.95
N PRO A 127 -2.51 0.04 -8.94
CA PRO A 127 -3.33 -0.30 -10.10
C PRO A 127 -2.85 -1.56 -10.83
N GLY A 128 -3.83 -2.29 -11.36
CA GLY A 128 -3.61 -3.47 -12.18
C GLY A 128 -3.86 -4.80 -11.46
N ARG A 129 -3.76 -5.85 -12.26
CA ARG A 129 -3.97 -7.24 -11.86
C ARG A 129 -2.65 -7.99 -11.99
N TYR A 130 -2.27 -8.72 -10.95
CA TYR A 130 -1.12 -9.61 -11.02
C TYR A 130 -1.26 -10.63 -12.16
N GLY A 131 -0.19 -10.81 -12.94
CA GLY A 131 -0.12 -11.71 -14.08
C GLY A 131 -0.73 -11.16 -15.37
N LEU A 132 -1.29 -9.95 -15.35
CA LEU A 132 -1.68 -9.26 -16.58
C LEU A 132 -0.44 -8.55 -17.14
N ARG A 133 0.01 -8.99 -18.32
CA ARG A 133 1.17 -8.41 -19.01
C ARG A 133 1.01 -6.88 -19.14
N GLY A 134 2.06 -6.16 -18.75
CA GLY A 134 2.08 -4.69 -18.78
C GLY A 134 1.39 -4.02 -17.59
N SER A 135 0.88 -4.79 -16.61
CA SER A 135 0.33 -4.19 -15.40
C SER A 135 1.40 -3.45 -14.60
N GLN A 136 1.02 -2.30 -14.04
CA GLN A 136 1.90 -1.52 -13.16
C GLN A 136 2.34 -2.36 -11.96
N TYR A 137 1.42 -3.16 -11.40
CA TYR A 137 1.74 -4.03 -10.27
C TYR A 137 2.81 -5.07 -10.58
N ASP A 138 2.78 -5.73 -11.74
CA ASP A 138 3.80 -6.73 -12.10
C ASP A 138 5.18 -6.07 -12.23
N SER A 139 5.25 -4.89 -12.83
CA SER A 139 6.48 -4.08 -12.87
C SER A 139 7.00 -3.76 -11.46
N PHE A 140 6.11 -3.25 -10.60
CA PHE A 140 6.45 -2.89 -9.23
C PHE A 140 7.01 -4.07 -8.43
N ILE A 141 6.27 -5.17 -8.37
CA ILE A 141 6.66 -6.31 -7.51
C ILE A 141 7.91 -7.00 -8.04
N ALA A 142 8.09 -7.07 -9.37
CA ALA A 142 9.30 -7.60 -9.98
C ALA A 142 10.53 -6.72 -9.69
N LEU A 143 10.38 -5.39 -9.71
CA LEU A 143 11.47 -4.46 -9.42
C LEU A 143 11.87 -4.51 -7.93
N VAL A 144 10.89 -4.53 -7.03
CA VAL A 144 11.14 -4.71 -5.58
C VAL A 144 11.85 -6.04 -5.32
N ALA A 145 11.42 -7.13 -5.94
CA ALA A 145 12.04 -8.44 -5.75
C ALA A 145 13.49 -8.46 -6.27
N SER A 146 13.71 -7.88 -7.44
CA SER A 146 15.04 -7.69 -8.04
C SER A 146 15.97 -6.91 -7.11
N GLU A 147 15.50 -5.79 -6.55
CA GLU A 147 16.32 -4.94 -5.68
C GLU A 147 16.55 -5.54 -4.28
N LEU A 148 15.60 -6.29 -3.71
CA LEU A 148 15.85 -7.06 -2.48
C LEU A 148 16.98 -8.07 -2.70
N LYS A 149 16.91 -8.83 -3.80
CA LYS A 149 17.94 -9.83 -4.16
C LYS A 149 19.30 -9.17 -4.38
N ARG A 150 19.36 -8.11 -5.20
CA ARG A 150 20.60 -7.40 -5.54
C ARG A 150 21.29 -6.83 -4.30
N ASN A 151 20.52 -6.33 -3.34
CA ASN A 151 21.05 -5.73 -2.11
C ASN A 151 21.17 -6.73 -0.94
N ASN A 152 21.01 -8.03 -1.18
CA ASN A 152 21.03 -9.08 -0.15
C ASN A 152 20.11 -8.78 1.06
N ALA A 153 18.95 -8.17 0.80
CA ALA A 153 18.01 -7.73 1.83
C ALA A 153 16.84 -8.72 1.97
N LYS A 154 16.53 -9.12 3.20
CA LYS A 154 15.37 -9.98 3.51
C LYS A 154 14.07 -9.19 3.71
N THR A 155 14.19 -7.91 4.04
CA THR A 155 13.06 -7.02 4.31
C THR A 155 13.30 -5.66 3.67
N VAL A 156 12.20 -4.90 3.51
CA VAL A 156 12.19 -3.51 3.06
C VAL A 156 11.57 -2.64 4.14
N SER A 157 12.17 -1.48 4.39
CA SER A 157 11.53 -0.42 5.17
C SER A 157 10.44 0.24 4.33
N TYR A 158 9.21 0.29 4.82
CA TYR A 158 8.13 1.06 4.24
C TYR A 158 7.87 2.29 5.10
N VAL A 159 8.14 3.47 4.56
CA VAL A 159 7.89 4.77 5.19
C VAL A 159 6.57 5.30 4.63
N LEU A 160 5.56 5.47 5.48
CA LEU A 160 4.29 6.08 5.10
C LEU A 160 4.23 7.49 5.66
N THR A 161 4.05 8.48 4.79
CA THR A 161 3.95 9.89 5.21
C THR A 161 2.54 10.27 5.66
N GLN A 162 2.44 11.33 6.46
CA GLN A 162 1.19 12.06 6.59
C GLN A 162 0.86 12.77 5.26
N PRO A 163 -0.41 13.08 4.98
CA PRO A 163 -0.76 14.08 3.98
C PRO A 163 -0.04 15.41 4.30
N ARG A 164 0.19 16.26 3.29
CA ARG A 164 0.80 17.58 3.51
C ARG A 164 -0.03 18.41 4.52
N LYS A 165 0.69 19.06 5.45
CA LYS A 165 0.14 19.83 6.60
C LYS A 165 -0.39 21.21 6.25
N ASP A 166 -0.32 21.65 5.01
CA ASP A 166 -0.85 22.95 4.55
C ASP A 166 -2.39 23.05 4.66
N LEU A 167 -3.04 22.07 5.29
CA LEU A 167 -4.48 21.99 5.51
C LEU A 167 -4.76 21.26 6.85
N ALA A 168 -4.88 22.04 7.93
CA ALA A 168 -5.67 21.71 9.12
C ALA A 168 -6.91 22.59 9.12
#